data_AF-A0A943SKD4-F1
#
_entry.id   AF-A0A943SKD4-F1
#
_cell.length_a   1.000
_cell.length_b   1.000
_cell.length_c   1.000
_cell.angle_alpha   90.00
_cell.angle_beta   90.00
_cell.angle_gamma   90.00
#
_symmetry.space_group_name_H-M   'P 1'
#
loop_
_entity.id
_entity.type
_entity.pdbx_description
1 polymer ?
#
loop_
_entity_poly.entity_id
_entity_poly.type
_entity_poly.pdbx_seq_one_letter_code
_entity_poly.pdbx_strand_id
1 'polypeptide(L)'
;MVTGIKRLLEKFHETVDRKIEALSRIGEELHETAGHAKNAGRIMVGKETVEIANRNPEQGAIHRIQMGLGHVRAAIVKLIKGAERTAEKLEALGKQAEEISEKQKIARENKQQKGELRKVKVPAR
;
A
#
# COMPACT_ATOMS: atom_id res chain seq x y z
N MET A 1 -8.57 12.21 1.88
CA MET A 1 -8.68 10.95 2.66
C MET A 1 -8.01 9.77 1.96
N VAL A 2 -8.41 9.42 0.73
CA VAL A 2 -7.88 8.25 -0.01
C VAL A 2 -6.36 8.29 -0.22
N THR A 3 -5.80 9.45 -0.54
CA THR A 3 -4.34 9.66 -0.66
C THR A 3 -3.58 9.47 0.67
N GLY A 4 -4.25 9.66 1.82
CA GLY A 4 -3.67 9.38 3.13
C GLY A 4 -3.58 7.87 3.40
N ILE A 5 -4.65 7.14 3.06
CA ILE A 5 -4.71 5.68 3.16
C ILE A 5 -3.65 5.04 2.24
N LYS A 6 -3.52 5.52 0.99
CA LYS A 6 -2.49 5.04 0.06
C LYS A 6 -1.08 5.16 0.67
N ARG A 7 -0.70 6.34 1.17
CA ARG A 7 0.63 6.55 1.78
C ARG A 7 0.87 5.66 2.99
N LEU A 8 -0.16 5.39 3.80
CA LEU A 8 -0.03 4.47 4.93
C LEU A 8 0.23 3.04 4.45
N LEU A 9 -0.49 2.60 3.42
CA LEU A 9 -0.31 1.27 2.82
C LEU A 9 1.07 1.12 2.16
N GLU A 10 1.59 2.15 1.50
CA GLU A 10 2.96 2.16 0.94
C GLU A 10 4.01 2.01 2.04
N LYS A 11 3.91 2.78 3.13
CA LYS A 11 4.81 2.63 4.29
C LYS A 11 4.74 1.25 4.92
N PHE A 12 3.54 0.68 4.98
CA PHE A 12 3.34 -0.66 5.52
C PHE A 12 3.95 -1.72 4.59
N HIS A 13 3.81 -1.57 3.27
CA HIS A 13 4.46 -2.41 2.27
C HIS A 13 5.99 -2.45 2.43
N GLU A 14 6.63 -1.28 2.50
CA GLU A 14 8.08 -1.18 2.73
C GLU A 14 8.50 -1.82 4.07
N THR A 15 7.67 -1.68 5.10
CA THR A 15 7.96 -2.26 6.41
C THR A 15 7.91 -3.78 6.36
N VAL A 16 6.92 -4.36 5.67
CA VAL A 16 6.85 -5.81 5.48
C VAL A 16 8.08 -6.31 4.72
N ASP A 17 8.51 -5.61 3.67
CA ASP A 17 9.68 -5.99 2.87
C ASP A 17 10.96 -5.98 3.72
N ARG A 18 11.20 -4.90 4.48
CA ARG A 18 12.34 -4.82 5.42
C ARG A 18 12.31 -5.93 6.47
N LYS A 19 11.13 -6.32 6.95
CA LYS A 19 11.00 -7.41 7.95
C LYS A 19 11.27 -8.78 7.34
N ILE A 20 10.86 -9.03 6.09
CA ILE A 20 11.21 -10.27 5.38
C ILE A 20 12.72 -10.38 5.21
N GLU A 21 13.40 -9.31 4.82
CA GLU A 21 14.86 -9.27 4.69
C GLU A 21 15.56 -9.51 6.04
N ALA A 22 15.07 -8.86 7.11
CA ALA A 22 15.62 -9.06 8.45
C ALA A 22 15.48 -10.52 8.93
N LEU A 23 14.35 -11.16 8.63
CA LEU A 23 14.13 -12.58 8.92
C LEU A 23 15.10 -13.49 8.17
N SER A 24 15.46 -13.16 6.92
CA SER A 24 16.48 -13.91 6.18
C SER A 24 17.83 -13.85 6.88
N ARG A 25 18.28 -12.64 7.27
CA ARG A 25 19.55 -12.44 7.97
C ARG A 25 19.60 -13.16 9.32
N ILE A 26 18.53 -13.04 10.11
CA ILE A 26 18.41 -13.78 11.39
C ILE A 26 18.51 -15.29 11.15
N GLY A 27 17.89 -15.80 10.09
CA GLY A 27 17.97 -17.21 9.75
C GLY A 27 19.37 -17.68 9.37
N GLU A 28 20.11 -16.86 8.64
CA GLU A 28 21.51 -17.11 8.28
C GLU A 28 22.40 -17.09 9.54
N GLU A 29 22.36 -16.00 10.31
CA GLU A 29 23.15 -15.81 11.52
C GLU A 29 22.90 -16.92 12.57
N LEU A 30 21.63 -17.28 12.79
CA LEU A 30 21.27 -18.34 13.73
C LEU A 30 21.80 -19.71 13.27
N HIS A 31 21.74 -19.99 11.97
CA HIS A 31 22.22 -21.26 11.41
C HIS A 31 23.74 -21.39 11.52
N GLU A 32 24.47 -20.32 11.18
CA GLU A 32 25.93 -20.25 11.34
C GLU A 32 26.32 -20.41 12.81
N THR A 33 25.67 -19.65 13.71
CA THR A 33 25.92 -19.72 15.16
C THR A 33 25.66 -21.12 15.72
N ALA A 34 24.58 -21.77 15.29
CA ALA A 34 24.28 -23.15 15.68
C ALA A 34 25.34 -24.14 15.17
N GLY A 35 25.82 -23.95 13.94
CA GLY A 35 26.93 -24.72 13.38
C GLY A 35 28.22 -24.57 14.19
N HIS A 36 28.59 -23.33 14.54
CA HIS A 36 29.77 -23.05 15.36
C HIS A 36 29.63 -23.65 16.77
N ALA A 37 28.48 -23.50 17.42
CA ALA A 37 28.21 -24.09 18.73
C ALA A 37 28.33 -25.63 18.69
N LYS A 38 27.80 -26.27 17.65
CA LYS A 38 27.93 -27.72 17.44
C LYS A 38 29.40 -28.14 17.29
N ASN A 39 30.19 -27.38 16.54
CA ASN A 39 31.62 -27.64 16.36
C ASN A 39 32.41 -27.43 17.66
N ALA A 40 32.10 -26.42 18.45
CA ALA A 40 32.69 -26.23 19.78
C ALA A 40 32.44 -27.45 20.68
N GLY A 41 31.21 -27.95 20.71
CA GLY A 41 30.88 -29.17 21.46
C GLY A 41 31.62 -30.42 20.96
N ARG A 42 31.84 -30.54 19.65
CA ARG A 42 32.64 -31.65 19.06
C ARG A 42 34.08 -31.61 19.52
N ILE A 43 34.70 -30.43 19.51
CA ILE A 43 36.08 -30.23 19.99
C ILE A 43 36.20 -30.65 21.46
N MET A 44 35.24 -30.27 22.31
CA MET A 44 35.24 -30.61 23.74
C MET A 44 35.22 -32.13 24.00
N VAL A 45 34.70 -32.93 23.08
CA VAL A 45 34.68 -34.41 23.17
C VAL A 45 35.75 -35.08 22.30
N GLY A 46 36.74 -34.31 21.82
CA GLY A 46 37.87 -34.82 21.03
C GLY A 46 37.52 -35.20 19.58
N LYS A 47 36.40 -34.71 19.04
CA LYS A 47 36.00 -34.92 17.63
C LYS A 47 36.41 -33.73 16.77
N GLU A 48 36.79 -34.01 15.53
CA GLU A 48 37.06 -32.97 14.53
C GLU A 48 35.83 -32.11 14.23
N THR A 49 36.04 -30.86 13.83
CA THR A 49 34.97 -29.97 13.36
C THR A 49 34.40 -30.46 12.03
N VAL A 50 33.18 -30.04 11.73
CA VAL A 50 32.53 -30.31 10.45
C VAL A 50 32.24 -28.99 9.76
N GLU A 51 32.38 -28.94 8.44
CA GLU A 51 32.00 -27.77 7.65
C GLU A 51 30.52 -27.43 7.88
N ILE A 52 30.25 -26.14 8.07
CA ILE A 52 28.89 -25.63 8.25
C ILE A 52 28.32 -25.41 6.85
N ALA A 53 27.46 -26.32 6.41
CA ALA A 53 26.76 -26.17 5.13
C ALA A 53 25.83 -24.94 5.15
N ASN A 54 25.60 -24.34 3.99
CA ASN A 54 24.67 -23.22 3.85
C ASN A 54 23.25 -23.58 4.27
N ARG A 55 22.54 -22.62 4.86
CA ARG A 55 21.12 -22.76 5.20
C ARG A 55 20.29 -22.84 3.92
N ASN A 56 19.26 -23.71 3.92
CA ASN A 56 18.18 -23.62 2.93
C ASN A 56 17.18 -22.51 3.34
N PRO A 57 17.06 -21.39 2.60
CA PRO A 57 16.16 -20.30 2.96
C PRO A 57 14.68 -20.66 2.84
N GLU A 58 14.34 -21.67 2.03
CA GLU A 58 12.96 -22.09 1.74
C GLU A 58 12.43 -23.16 2.71
N GLN A 59 13.13 -23.37 3.83
CA GLN A 59 12.75 -24.36 4.83
C GLN A 59 12.74 -23.79 6.25
N GLY A 60 11.96 -24.47 7.10
CA GLY A 60 11.86 -24.17 8.53
C GLY A 60 10.84 -23.09 8.89
N ALA A 61 10.89 -22.67 10.16
CA ALA A 61 9.92 -21.72 10.72
C ALA A 61 10.04 -20.32 10.10
N ILE A 62 11.26 -19.83 9.87
CA ILE A 62 11.52 -18.52 9.26
C ILE A 62 10.89 -18.42 7.88
N HIS A 63 11.05 -19.44 7.03
CA HIS A 63 10.43 -19.49 5.71
C HIS A 63 8.90 -19.41 5.79
N ARG A 64 8.28 -20.17 6.72
CA ARG A 64 6.81 -20.13 6.90
C ARG A 64 6.31 -18.74 7.30
N ILE A 65 7.06 -18.04 8.15
CA ILE A 65 6.73 -16.65 8.53
C ILE A 65 6.88 -15.73 7.31
N GLN A 66 7.96 -15.86 6.55
CA GLN A 66 8.19 -15.08 5.32
C GLN A 66 7.09 -15.32 4.28
N MET A 67 6.62 -16.55 4.11
CA MET A 67 5.47 -16.88 3.26
C MET A 67 4.20 -16.17 3.72
N GLY A 68 3.91 -16.19 5.02
CA GLY A 68 2.77 -15.45 5.59
C GLY A 68 2.87 -13.94 5.32
N LEU A 69 4.05 -13.35 5.55
CA LEU A 69 4.31 -11.94 5.24
C LEU A 69 4.23 -11.65 3.73
N GLY A 70 4.62 -12.59 2.88
CA GLY A 70 4.48 -12.49 1.43
C GLY A 70 3.02 -12.41 0.99
N HIS A 71 2.13 -13.18 1.60
CA HIS A 71 0.68 -13.06 1.36
C HIS A 71 0.14 -11.70 1.81
N VAL A 72 0.58 -11.21 2.97
CA VAL A 72 0.22 -9.87 3.47
C VAL A 72 0.69 -8.79 2.51
N ARG A 73 1.96 -8.87 2.05
CA ARG A 73 2.53 -7.97 1.05
C ARG A 73 1.67 -7.91 -0.21
N ALA A 74 1.29 -9.07 -0.75
CA ALA A 74 0.45 -9.16 -1.94
C ALA A 74 -0.94 -8.53 -1.74
N ALA A 75 -1.55 -8.71 -0.56
CA ALA A 75 -2.81 -8.06 -0.22
C ALA A 75 -2.68 -6.54 -0.15
N ILE A 76 -1.61 -6.01 0.45
CA ILE A 76 -1.34 -4.56 0.53
C ILE A 76 -1.21 -3.96 -0.88
N VAL A 77 -0.49 -4.62 -1.80
CA VAL A 77 -0.36 -4.15 -3.19
C VAL A 77 -1.72 -4.03 -3.88
N LYS A 78 -2.63 -4.97 -3.63
CA LYS A 78 -4.01 -4.89 -4.17
C LYS A 78 -4.77 -3.70 -3.57
N LEU A 79 -4.61 -3.44 -2.27
CA LEU A 79 -5.25 -2.31 -1.59
C LEU A 79 -4.72 -0.96 -2.10
N ILE A 80 -3.40 -0.84 -2.34
CA ILE A 80 -2.80 0.37 -2.93
C ILE A 80 -3.45 0.67 -4.28
N LYS A 81 -3.50 -0.33 -5.18
CA LYS A 81 -4.15 -0.18 -6.50
C LYS A 81 -5.64 0.16 -6.39
N GLY A 82 -6.33 -0.41 -5.41
CA GLY A 82 -7.75 -0.08 -5.15
C GLY A 82 -7.93 1.37 -4.70
N ALA A 83 -7.04 1.86 -3.83
CA ALA A 83 -7.04 3.25 -3.37
C ALA A 83 -6.76 4.22 -4.52
N GLU A 84 -5.82 3.91 -5.42
CA GLU A 84 -5.54 4.71 -6.62
C GLU A 84 -6.78 4.86 -7.51
N ARG A 85 -7.40 3.74 -7.89
CA ARG A 85 -8.63 3.75 -8.71
C ARG A 85 -9.77 4.51 -8.05
N THR A 86 -9.85 4.43 -6.71
CA THR A 86 -10.88 5.17 -5.96
C THR A 86 -10.60 6.66 -5.99
N ALA A 87 -9.34 7.07 -5.85
CA ALA A 87 -8.94 8.46 -5.96
C ALA A 87 -9.25 9.04 -7.35
N GLU A 88 -8.94 8.30 -8.42
CA GLU A 88 -9.25 8.69 -9.80
C GLU A 88 -10.76 8.88 -10.03
N LYS A 89 -11.58 7.93 -9.55
CA LYS A 89 -13.04 8.04 -9.64
C LYS A 89 -13.60 9.23 -8.87
N LEU A 90 -13.07 9.50 -7.68
CA LEU A 90 -13.48 10.66 -6.88
C LEU A 90 -13.11 11.97 -7.57
N GLU A 91 -11.93 12.05 -8.21
CA GLU A 91 -11.53 13.22 -8.98
C GLU A 91 -12.46 13.45 -10.18
N ALA A 92 -12.80 12.39 -10.92
CA ALA A 92 -13.73 12.47 -12.04
C ALA A 92 -15.13 12.92 -11.61
N LEU A 93 -15.65 12.38 -10.49
CA LEU A 93 -16.93 12.80 -9.93
C LEU A 93 -16.90 14.24 -9.44
N GLY A 94 -15.78 14.69 -8.87
CA GLY A 94 -15.57 16.09 -8.47
C GLY A 94 -15.70 17.04 -9.65
N LYS A 95 -15.00 16.75 -10.75
CA LYS A 95 -15.08 17.54 -12.00
C LYS A 95 -16.50 17.58 -12.57
N GLN A 96 -17.19 16.43 -12.59
CA GLN A 96 -18.59 16.37 -13.03
C GLN A 96 -19.53 17.21 -12.15
N ALA A 97 -19.33 17.19 -10.83
CA ALA A 97 -20.13 17.99 -9.90
C ALA A 97 -19.91 19.51 -10.10
N GLU A 98 -18.67 19.93 -10.34
CA GLU A 98 -18.33 21.32 -10.67
C GLU A 98 -19.02 21.76 -11.96
N GLU A 99 -18.92 20.98 -13.03
CA GLU A 99 -19.58 21.27 -14.32
C GLU A 99 -21.11 21.40 -14.17
N ILE A 100 -21.73 20.51 -13.39
CA ILE A 100 -23.18 20.57 -13.12
C ILE A 100 -23.53 21.85 -12.37
N SER A 101 -22.74 22.21 -11.35
CA SER A 101 -22.92 23.42 -10.56
C SER A 101 -22.83 24.69 -11.41
N GLU A 102 -21.83 24.78 -12.29
CA GLU A 102 -21.67 25.89 -13.23
C GLU A 102 -22.85 26.02 -14.19
N LYS A 103 -23.25 24.90 -14.82
CA LYS A 103 -24.42 24.88 -15.72
C LYS A 103 -25.69 25.33 -15.00
N GLN A 104 -25.88 24.94 -13.74
CA GLN A 104 -27.01 25.38 -12.93
C GLN A 104 -26.96 26.89 -12.62
N LYS A 105 -25.78 27.44 -12.33
CA LYS A 105 -25.60 28.88 -12.09
C LYS A 105 -25.95 29.69 -13.34
N ILE A 106 -25.39 29.31 -14.49
CA ILE A 106 -25.68 29.93 -15.79
C ILE A 106 -27.18 29.84 -16.13
N ALA A 107 -27.82 28.71 -15.87
CA ALA A 107 -29.25 28.53 -16.11
C ALA A 107 -30.12 29.45 -15.23
N ARG A 108 -29.70 29.72 -13.98
CA ARG A 108 -30.38 30.66 -13.07
C ARG A 108 -30.22 32.11 -13.53
N GLU A 109 -29.01 32.52 -13.87
CA GLU A 109 -28.70 33.87 -14.38
C GLU A 109 -29.48 34.17 -15.68
N ASN A 110 -29.50 33.20 -16.61
CA ASN A 110 -30.28 33.32 -17.85
C ASN A 110 -31.80 33.44 -17.61
N LYS A 111 -32.34 32.75 -16.60
CA LYS A 111 -33.77 32.88 -16.23
C LYS A 111 -34.08 34.26 -15.65
N GLN A 112 -33.19 34.82 -14.82
CA GLN A 112 -33.34 36.16 -14.26
C GLN A 112 -33.32 37.23 -15.34
N GLN A 113 -32.32 37.20 -16.24
CA GLN A 113 -32.22 38.15 -17.35
C GLN A 113 -33.46 38.11 -18.27
N LYS A 114 -33.97 36.91 -18.60
CA LYS A 114 -35.23 36.78 -19.36
C LYS A 114 -36.45 37.34 -18.63
N GLY A 115 -36.49 37.21 -17.31
CA GLY A 115 -37.54 37.79 -16.47
C GLY A 115 -37.51 39.32 -16.47
N GLU A 116 -36.33 39.92 -16.37
CA GLU A 116 -36.14 41.37 -16.42
C GLU A 116 -36.47 41.94 -17.80
N LEU A 117 -35.98 41.32 -18.87
CA LEU A 117 -36.33 41.69 -20.25
C LEU A 117 -37.84 41.64 -20.52
N ARG A 118 -38.58 40.71 -19.90
CA ARG A 118 -40.05 40.64 -19.99
C ARG A 118 -40.73 41.78 -19.25
N LYS A 119 -40.20 42.25 -18.11
CA LYS A 119 -40.76 43.38 -17.36
C LYS A 119 -40.55 44.71 -18.09
N VAL A 120 -39.43 44.88 -18.80
CA VAL A 120 -39.14 46.09 -19.60
C VAL A 120 -39.99 46.15 -20.87
N LYS A 121 -40.37 44.99 -21.45
CA LYS A 121 -41.20 44.91 -22.68
C LYS A 121 -42.70 45.07 -22.47
N VAL A 122 -43.20 45.09 -21.23
CA VAL A 122 -44.61 45.40 -20.95
C VAL A 122 -44.66 46.85 -20.47
N PRO A 123 -44.97 47.83 -21.35
CA PRO A 123 -45.11 49.21 -20.93
C PRO A 123 -46.36 49.34 -20.05
N ALA A 124 -46.24 50.11 -18.97
CA ALA A 124 -47.39 50.53 -18.18
C ALA A 124 -48.39 51.26 -19.09
N ARG A 125 -49.62 50.76 -19.12
CA ARG A 125 -50.79 51.46 -19.66
C ARG A 125 -51.35 52.41 -18.62
#